data_AF-A0A964HTD1-F1
#
_entry.id   AF-A0A964HTD1-F1
#
_cell.length_a   1.000
_cell.length_b   1.000
_cell.length_c   1.000
_cell.angle_alpha   90.00
_cell.angle_beta   90.00
_cell.angle_gamma   90.00
#
_symmetry.space_group_name_H-M   'P 1'
#
loop_
_entity.id
_entity.type
_entity.pdbx_description
1 polymer ?
#
loop_
_entity_poly.entity_id
_entity_poly.type
_entity_poly.pdbx_seq_one_letter_code
_entity_poly.pdbx_strand_id
1 'polypeptide(L)' 'MSADQIKANVAAPTATDTAVIGATPVAATGATPNVPADWYKDPSGRFELRYWNGTAWTEHVATGGTQSTDAPR' A
#
# COMPACT_ATOMS: atom_id res chain seq x y z
N MET A 1 -12.57 27.20 18.12
CA MET A 1 -12.62 26.19 17.05
C MET A 1 -11.19 26.01 16.58
N SER A 2 -10.50 24.97 17.08
CA SER A 2 -9.08 24.81 16.82
C SER A 2 -8.83 24.54 15.34
N ALA A 3 -7.93 25.34 14.77
CA ALA A 3 -7.47 25.26 13.40
C ALA A 3 -6.35 24.22 13.25
N ASP A 4 -6.46 23.10 13.95
CA ASP A 4 -5.42 22.09 14.04
C ASP A 4 -5.90 20.79 13.41
N GLN A 5 -5.66 20.63 12.12
CA GLN A 5 -5.25 19.32 11.63
C GLN A 5 -4.42 19.46 10.35
N ILE A 6 -3.10 19.57 10.56
CA ILE A 6 -2.07 18.90 9.75
C ILE A 6 -2.35 18.79 8.25
N LYS A 7 -2.20 19.93 7.58
CA LYS A 7 -1.88 19.99 6.16
C LYS A 7 -0.37 19.73 5.98
N ALA A 8 0.04 18.48 6.15
CA ALA A 8 1.37 17.96 5.81
C ALA A 8 1.14 16.60 5.12
N ASN A 9 0.94 16.54 3.81
CA ASN A 9 1.99 16.52 2.79
C ASN A 9 3.24 15.73 3.22
N VAL A 10 3.35 14.48 2.76
CA VAL A 10 4.41 13.96 1.86
C VAL A 10 4.52 12.45 2.01
N ALA A 11 4.54 11.79 0.84
CA ALA A 11 5.08 10.46 0.59
C ALA A 11 4.29 9.26 1.13
N ALA A 12 3.93 8.36 0.20
CA ALA A 12 4.00 6.92 0.47
C ALA A 12 5.28 6.65 1.26
N PRO A 13 5.31 5.77 2.28
CA PRO A 13 6.58 5.42 2.88
C PRO A 13 7.51 4.97 1.75
N THR A 14 8.56 5.76 1.48
CA THR A 14 9.59 5.39 0.51
C THR A 14 10.30 4.18 1.09
N ALA A 15 9.79 2.99 0.76
CA ALA A 15 10.53 1.77 0.89
C ALA A 15 11.70 1.88 -0.08
N THR A 16 12.87 2.22 0.45
CA THR A 16 14.13 2.20 -0.29
C THR A 16 14.47 0.75 -0.63
N ASP A 17 13.97 0.23 -1.75
CA ASP A 17 14.43 -1.04 -2.29
C ASP A 17 15.61 -0.78 -3.23
N THR A 18 16.80 -0.63 -2.64
CA THR A 18 18.06 -0.70 -3.38
C THR A 18 18.43 -2.18 -3.55
N ALA A 19 17.82 -2.84 -4.52
CA ALA A 19 18.23 -4.20 -4.92
C ALA A 19 19.25 -4.12 -6.07
N VAL A 20 20.53 -4.07 -5.71
CA VAL A 20 21.64 -4.38 -6.63
C VAL A 20 21.59 -5.88 -6.92
N ILE A 21 21.26 -6.29 -8.13
CA ILE A 21 21.38 -7.69 -8.56
C ILE A 21 22.32 -7.83 -9.75
N GLY A 22 23.57 -8.16 -9.45
CA GLY A 22 24.44 -8.89 -10.35
C GLY A 22 24.45 -10.36 -9.94
N ALA A 23 23.82 -11.23 -10.74
CA ALA A 23 24.21 -12.64 -10.92
C ALA A 23 23.29 -13.33 -11.95
N THR A 24 23.94 -14.14 -12.78
CA THR A 24 23.47 -15.01 -13.89
C THR A 24 22.15 -15.79 -13.67
N PRO A 25 21.34 -16.03 -14.73
CA PRO A 25 20.07 -16.74 -14.62
C PRO A 25 20.26 -18.26 -14.66
N VAL A 26 19.89 -18.97 -13.60
CA VAL A 26 19.57 -20.41 -13.68
C VAL A 26 18.37 -20.73 -12.79
N ALA A 27 17.45 -21.53 -13.35
CA ALA A 27 16.21 -22.07 -12.77
C ALA A 27 15.00 -21.10 -12.66
N ALA A 28 14.06 -21.27 -13.60
CA ALA A 28 12.69 -20.76 -13.52
C ALA A 28 11.95 -21.41 -12.34
N THR A 29 12.08 -20.81 -11.17
CA THR A 29 11.21 -21.06 -10.01
C THR A 29 10.03 -20.10 -10.15
N GLY A 30 8.81 -20.62 -10.08
CA GLY A 30 7.58 -19.87 -10.37
C GLY A 30 7.60 -18.47 -9.77
N ALA A 31 7.56 -17.47 -10.63
CA ALA A 31 7.46 -16.08 -10.21
C ALA A 31 6.10 -15.90 -9.54
N THR A 32 6.05 -15.99 -8.21
CA THR A 32 4.92 -15.49 -7.45
C THR A 32 4.72 -14.04 -7.88
N PRO A 33 3.54 -13.64 -8.40
CA PRO A 33 3.32 -12.26 -8.76
C PRO A 33 3.56 -11.39 -7.54
N ASN A 34 4.64 -10.60 -7.59
CA ASN A 34 4.94 -9.60 -6.58
C ASN A 34 4.03 -8.41 -6.84
N VAL A 35 2.90 -8.33 -6.13
CA VAL A 35 1.99 -7.20 -6.20
C VAL A 35 2.64 -6.04 -5.44
N PRO A 36 3.00 -4.92 -6.09
CA PRO A 36 3.69 -3.82 -5.42
C PRO A 36 2.79 -3.16 -4.38
N ALA A 37 3.39 -2.59 -3.35
CA ALA A 37 2.64 -1.86 -2.33
C ALA A 37 1.98 -0.62 -2.94
N ASP A 38 0.64 -0.58 -2.96
CA ASP A 38 -0.15 0.51 -3.54
C ASP A 38 -1.63 0.44 -3.09
N TRP A 39 -2.44 1.37 -3.56
CA TRP A 39 -3.89 1.37 -3.41
C TRP A 39 -4.55 0.50 -4.46
N TYR A 40 -5.36 -0.45 -4.01
CA TYR A 40 -6.11 -1.34 -4.87
C TYR A 40 -7.57 -1.39 -4.43
N LYS A 41 -8.45 -1.91 -5.29
CA LYS A 41 -9.87 -2.08 -4.97
C LYS A 41 -10.03 -2.92 -3.70
N ASP A 42 -10.81 -2.43 -2.74
CA ASP A 42 -11.05 -3.14 -1.49
C ASP A 42 -11.76 -4.49 -1.74
N PRO A 43 -11.14 -5.64 -1.39
CA PRO A 43 -11.76 -6.95 -1.56
C PRO A 43 -13.00 -7.14 -0.69
N SER A 44 -13.09 -6.40 0.43
CA SER A 44 -14.26 -6.49 1.32
C SER A 44 -15.47 -5.72 0.80
N GLY A 45 -15.27 -4.83 -0.18
CA GLY A 45 -16.31 -3.98 -0.75
C GLY A 45 -16.89 -2.93 0.21
N ARG A 46 -16.24 -2.70 1.37
CA ARG A 46 -16.67 -1.70 2.35
C ARG A 46 -16.17 -0.29 2.02
N PHE A 47 -15.04 -0.21 1.34
CA PHE A 47 -14.40 1.02 0.90
C PHE A 47 -14.11 0.98 -0.60
N GLU A 48 -13.74 2.11 -1.21
CA GLU A 48 -13.40 2.13 -2.63
C GLU A 48 -12.03 1.47 -2.86
N LEU A 49 -11.05 1.88 -2.05
CA LEU A 49 -9.68 1.38 -2.09
C LEU A 49 -9.21 0.93 -0.71
N ARG A 50 -8.29 -0.03 -0.67
CA ARG A 50 -7.54 -0.45 0.50
C ARG A 50 -6.06 -0.50 0.15
N TYR A 51 -5.19 -0.23 1.11
CA TYR A 51 -3.77 -0.28 0.88
C TYR A 51 -3.26 -1.73 1.00
N TRP A 52 -2.51 -2.15 -0.02
CA TRP A 52 -1.70 -3.36 0.00
C TRP A 52 -0.26 -2.96 0.30
N ASN A 53 0.38 -3.60 1.28
CA ASN A 53 1.76 -3.26 1.68
C ASN A 53 2.84 -4.08 0.95
N GLY A 54 2.48 -4.88 -0.06
CA GLY A 54 3.37 -5.84 -0.71
C GLY A 54 3.22 -7.28 -0.22
N THR A 55 2.64 -7.48 0.97
CA THR A 55 2.49 -8.80 1.61
C THR A 55 1.10 -9.06 2.20
N ALA A 56 0.39 -8.01 2.63
CA ALA A 56 -0.94 -8.07 3.21
C ALA A 56 -1.73 -6.77 2.97
N TRP A 57 -3.05 -6.89 3.02
CA TRP A 57 -3.95 -5.74 3.10
C TRP A 57 -3.85 -5.10 4.49
N THR A 58 -3.83 -3.78 4.57
CA THR A 58 -3.81 -3.06 5.84
C THR A 58 -5.18 -2.48 6.21
N GLU A 59 -5.24 -1.85 7.38
CA GLU A 59 -6.38 -1.03 7.82
C GLU A 59 -6.55 0.28 7.06
N HIS A 60 -5.57 0.71 6.26
CA HIS A 60 -5.68 1.96 5.50
C HIS A 60 -6.62 1.78 4.30
N VAL A 61 -7.62 2.65 4.21
CA VAL A 61 -8.70 2.64 3.21
C VAL A 61 -8.88 4.02 2.60
N ALA A 62 -9.49 4.11 1.43
CA ALA A 62 -9.89 5.37 0.83
C ALA A 62 -11.30 5.32 0.22
N THR A 63 -12.02 6.43 0.32
CA THR A 63 -13.35 6.65 -0.27
C THR A 63 -13.44 8.10 -0.77
N GLY A 64 -13.87 8.32 -2.01
CA GLY A 64 -13.97 9.65 -2.61
C GLY A 64 -12.63 10.39 -2.64
N GLY A 65 -11.52 9.66 -2.75
CA GLY A 65 -10.15 10.21 -2.66
C GLY A 65 -9.68 10.61 -1.27
N THR A 66 -10.48 10.40 -0.22
CA THR A 66 -10.09 10.64 1.18
C THR A 66 -9.60 9.34 1.82
N GLN A 67 -8.39 9.36 2.40
CA GLN A 67 -7.84 8.22 3.13
C GLN A 67 -8.30 8.21 4.59
N SER A 68 -8.45 7.03 5.16
CA SER A 68 -8.84 6.81 6.56
C SER A 68 -8.34 5.44 7.03
N THR A 69 -8.46 5.17 8.33
CA THR A 69 -8.23 3.85 8.91
C THR A 69 -9.57 3.16 9.14
N ASP A 70 -9.72 1.91 8.71
CA ASP A 70 -10.90 1.09 9.03
C ASP A 70 -10.90 0.83 10.55
N ALA A 71 -11.83 1.46 11.25
CA ALA A 71 -11.95 1.28 12.69
C ALA A 71 -12.39 -0.16 13.02
N PRO A 72 -11.80 -0.80 14.05
CA PRO A 72 -12.37 -2.02 14.60
C PRO A 72 -13.80 -1.73 15.07
N ARG A 73 -14.73 -2.63 14.74
CA ARG A 73 -16.11 -2.55 15.21
C ARG A 73 -16.24 -2.98 16.66
#